data_AF-A0A1F5LLA9-F1
#
_entry.id   AF-A0A1F5LLA9-F1
#
_cell.length_a   1.000
_cell.length_b   1.000
_cell.length_c   1.000
_cell.angle_alpha   90.00
_cell.angle_beta   90.00
_cell.angle_gamma   90.00
#
_symmetry.space_group_name_H-M   'P 1'
#
loop_
_entity.id
_entity.type
_entity.pdbx_description
1 polymer ?
#
loop_
_entity_poly.entity_id
_entity_poly.type
_entity_poly.pdbx_seq_one_letter_code
_entity_poly.pdbx_strand_id
1 'polypeptide(L)'
;MAIIGSCLSPDERDNEMAKAWFDAVEEMVFDDDWLDEDLGAATHSPDVTGESQRLESLQAAYFVCLYQNWEGSDSSKARIRRHRYNTLIAVARSLQRTSATHQDFSLLNDESMFEWARFIGMETKIRTLCYIYLLDGAFTIFNNTPPRIVIFEMQMSLTSPDETFQAVTATECFSLLKKWVPTIPRYNQCSIASALETLCKPVLDIEERSLFTNMGILNMFSMITGMATSTDYDSMLTHA
;
A
#
# COMPACT_ATOMS: atom_id res chain seq x y z
N MET A 1 -8.80 -6.63 -13.04
CA MET A 1 -7.56 -7.25 -13.54
C MET A 1 -7.44 -7.33 -15.06
N ALA A 2 -8.49 -7.69 -15.82
CA ALA A 2 -8.40 -7.85 -17.28
C ALA A 2 -7.83 -6.62 -18.01
N ILE A 3 -8.33 -5.41 -17.70
CA ILE A 3 -7.87 -4.16 -18.34
C ILE A 3 -6.36 -3.94 -18.17
N ILE A 4 -5.84 -4.10 -16.96
CA ILE A 4 -4.39 -3.95 -16.70
C ILE A 4 -3.58 -5.02 -17.43
N GLY A 5 -4.05 -6.27 -17.42
CA GLY A 5 -3.42 -7.34 -18.19
C GLY A 5 -3.34 -7.01 -19.68
N SER A 6 -4.41 -6.45 -20.24
CA SER A 6 -4.45 -6.00 -21.63
C SER A 6 -3.52 -4.80 -21.91
N CYS A 7 -3.34 -3.87 -20.95
CA CYS A 7 -2.38 -2.76 -21.07
C CYS A 7 -0.90 -3.20 -21.02
N LEU A 8 -0.62 -4.36 -20.45
CA LEU A 8 0.72 -4.94 -20.36
C LEU A 8 0.94 -6.05 -21.39
N SER A 9 -0.06 -6.33 -22.23
CA SER A 9 0.03 -7.36 -23.26
C SER A 9 1.03 -6.93 -24.35
N PRO A 10 1.87 -7.85 -24.85
CA PRO A 10 2.70 -7.57 -26.01
C PRO A 10 1.89 -7.42 -27.32
N ASP A 11 0.60 -7.79 -27.34
CA ASP A 11 -0.28 -7.60 -28.49
C ASP A 11 -0.90 -6.18 -28.47
N GLU A 12 -0.59 -5.37 -29.47
CA GLU A 12 -1.13 -4.00 -29.61
C GLU A 12 -2.67 -3.98 -29.65
N ARG A 13 -3.30 -5.05 -30.17
CA ARG A 13 -4.77 -5.13 -30.25
C ARG A 13 -5.41 -5.21 -28.87
N ASP A 14 -4.78 -5.92 -27.93
CA ASP A 14 -5.26 -6.00 -26.55
C ASP A 14 -5.19 -4.61 -25.89
N ASN A 15 -4.10 -3.89 -26.15
CA ASN A 15 -3.89 -2.52 -25.66
C ASN A 15 -4.96 -1.55 -26.20
N GLU A 16 -5.24 -1.61 -27.51
CA GLU A 16 -6.30 -0.80 -28.14
C GLU A 16 -7.68 -1.15 -27.60
N MET A 17 -7.98 -2.44 -27.44
CA MET A 17 -9.23 -2.89 -26.85
C MET A 17 -9.37 -2.40 -25.41
N ALA A 18 -8.31 -2.42 -24.61
CA ALA A 18 -8.34 -1.93 -23.23
C ALA A 18 -8.74 -0.44 -23.16
N LYS A 19 -8.18 0.39 -24.04
CA LYS A 19 -8.46 1.83 -24.10
C LYS A 19 -9.94 2.14 -24.32
N ALA A 20 -10.64 1.31 -25.11
CA ALA A 20 -12.08 1.47 -25.32
C ALA A 20 -12.92 1.30 -24.04
N TRP A 21 -12.37 0.63 -23.02
CA TRP A 21 -13.06 0.35 -21.75
C TRP A 21 -12.66 1.27 -20.60
N PHE A 22 -11.60 2.08 -20.75
CA PHE A 22 -11.02 2.83 -19.64
C PHE A 22 -12.03 3.72 -18.91
N ASP A 23 -12.75 4.57 -19.65
CA ASP A 23 -13.70 5.52 -19.06
C ASP A 23 -14.93 4.78 -18.50
N ALA A 24 -15.42 3.73 -19.16
CA ALA A 24 -16.55 2.94 -18.67
C ALA A 24 -16.23 2.20 -17.36
N VAL A 25 -15.04 1.61 -17.27
CA VAL A 25 -14.57 0.94 -16.05
C VAL A 25 -14.26 1.96 -14.96
N GLU A 26 -13.73 3.13 -15.29
CA GLU A 26 -13.55 4.21 -14.33
C GLU A 26 -14.89 4.62 -13.70
N GLU A 27 -15.91 4.94 -14.51
CA GLU A 27 -17.21 5.33 -13.97
C GLU A 27 -17.84 4.20 -13.15
N MET A 28 -17.80 2.95 -13.63
CA MET A 28 -18.34 1.80 -12.90
C MET A 28 -17.68 1.60 -11.53
N VAL A 29 -16.36 1.74 -11.45
CA VAL A 29 -15.63 1.56 -10.19
C VAL A 29 -15.86 2.73 -9.24
N PHE A 30 -15.91 3.96 -9.75
CA PHE A 30 -16.09 5.14 -8.91
C PHE A 30 -17.55 5.46 -8.55
N ASP A 31 -18.51 4.71 -9.10
CA ASP A 31 -19.92 4.70 -8.69
C ASP A 31 -20.21 3.60 -7.63
N ASP A 32 -19.18 2.88 -7.18
CA ASP A 32 -19.32 1.85 -6.14
C ASP A 32 -19.57 2.49 -4.76
N ASP A 33 -20.70 2.11 -4.13
CA ASP A 33 -21.09 2.55 -2.79
C ASP A 33 -19.98 2.36 -1.76
N TRP A 34 -19.15 1.30 -1.87
CA TRP A 34 -18.07 1.05 -0.93
C TRP A 34 -16.95 2.11 -0.93
N LEU A 35 -16.88 2.94 -1.97
CA LEU A 35 -15.98 4.09 -2.04
C LEU A 35 -16.54 5.35 -1.38
N ASP A 36 -17.79 5.32 -0.90
CA ASP A 36 -18.36 6.42 -0.13
C ASP A 36 -17.60 6.59 1.20
N GLU A 37 -17.27 7.83 1.53
CA GLU A 37 -16.55 8.20 2.75
C GLU A 37 -17.43 7.93 3.98
N ASP A 38 -18.74 8.19 3.88
CA ASP A 38 -19.69 8.16 5.00
C ASP A 38 -19.94 6.75 5.54
N LEU A 39 -19.80 5.71 4.70
CA LEU A 39 -19.85 4.31 5.14
C LEU A 39 -18.76 3.98 6.16
N GLY A 40 -17.63 4.68 6.13
CA GLY A 40 -16.54 4.52 7.09
C GLY A 40 -16.79 5.14 8.45
N ALA A 41 -17.68 6.13 8.54
CA ALA A 41 -18.06 6.75 9.80
C ALA A 41 -19.21 6.00 10.48
N ALA A 42 -20.10 5.37 9.70
CA ALA A 42 -21.26 4.65 10.22
C ALA A 42 -20.93 3.24 10.74
N THR A 43 -19.88 2.62 10.24
CA THR A 43 -19.47 1.25 10.60
C THR A 43 -18.51 1.21 11.79
N HIS A 44 -19.00 1.62 12.98
CA HIS A 44 -18.30 1.33 14.24
C HIS A 44 -18.42 -0.15 14.68
N SER A 45 -19.11 -0.98 13.91
CA SER A 45 -19.07 -2.43 14.04
C SER A 45 -17.99 -3.00 13.11
N PRO A 46 -17.01 -3.77 13.61
CA PRO A 46 -16.01 -4.45 12.79
C PRO A 46 -16.67 -5.61 12.06
N ASP A 47 -17.48 -5.30 11.07
CA ASP A 47 -17.98 -6.31 10.16
C ASP A 47 -16.85 -6.67 9.19
N VAL A 48 -16.22 -7.83 9.45
CA VAL A 48 -15.07 -8.34 8.70
C VAL A 48 -15.39 -8.43 7.21
N THR A 49 -16.66 -8.70 6.85
CA THR A 49 -17.12 -8.70 5.47
C THR A 49 -16.99 -7.30 4.87
N GLY A 50 -17.58 -6.28 5.50
CA GLY A 50 -17.57 -4.92 4.97
C GLY A 50 -16.17 -4.32 4.78
N GLU A 51 -15.20 -4.61 5.66
CA GLU A 51 -13.82 -4.16 5.48
C GLU A 51 -13.17 -4.83 4.24
N SER A 52 -13.45 -6.11 4.00
CA SER A 52 -12.95 -6.83 2.82
C SER A 52 -13.51 -6.27 1.52
N GLN A 53 -14.84 -6.06 1.43
CA GLN A 53 -15.45 -5.48 0.23
C GLN A 53 -14.90 -4.07 -0.04
N ARG A 54 -14.74 -3.27 1.01
CA ARG A 54 -14.18 -1.93 0.88
C ARG A 54 -12.74 -1.93 0.41
N LEU A 55 -11.93 -2.89 0.89
CA LEU A 55 -10.56 -3.06 0.40
C LEU A 55 -10.54 -3.46 -1.08
N GLU A 56 -11.44 -4.35 -1.52
CA GLU A 56 -11.57 -4.75 -2.92
C GLU A 56 -11.97 -3.57 -3.82
N SER A 57 -12.95 -2.76 -3.42
CA SER A 57 -13.34 -1.55 -4.14
C SER A 57 -12.21 -0.52 -4.18
N LEU A 58 -11.47 -0.36 -3.07
CA LEU A 58 -10.27 0.49 -3.03
C LEU A 58 -9.19 0.00 -4.00
N GLN A 59 -8.94 -1.31 -4.07
CA GLN A 59 -8.00 -1.90 -5.02
C GLN A 59 -8.42 -1.69 -6.47
N ALA A 60 -9.71 -1.85 -6.77
CA ALA A 60 -10.25 -1.57 -8.09
C ALA A 60 -10.03 -0.09 -8.47
N ALA A 61 -10.35 0.84 -7.57
CA ALA A 61 -10.16 2.27 -7.78
C ALA A 61 -8.67 2.65 -7.94
N TYR A 62 -7.79 2.02 -7.16
CA TYR A 62 -6.34 2.17 -7.30
C TYR A 62 -5.88 1.75 -8.70
N PHE A 63 -6.32 0.59 -9.17
CA PHE A 63 -5.98 0.09 -10.51
C PHE A 63 -6.49 1.02 -11.62
N VAL A 64 -7.70 1.59 -11.48
CA VAL A 64 -8.21 2.62 -12.39
C VAL A 64 -7.30 3.84 -12.43
N CYS A 65 -6.93 4.37 -11.26
CA CYS A 65 -6.01 5.51 -11.19
C CYS A 65 -4.66 5.20 -11.84
N LEU A 66 -4.15 3.99 -11.64
CA LEU A 66 -2.87 3.53 -12.17
C LEU A 66 -2.89 3.46 -13.70
N TYR A 67 -3.81 2.72 -14.32
CA TYR A 67 -3.78 2.60 -15.78
C TYR A 67 -4.19 3.91 -16.47
N GLN A 68 -5.15 4.67 -15.94
CA GLN A 68 -5.54 5.96 -16.54
C GLN A 68 -4.41 7.00 -16.47
N ASN A 69 -3.57 6.99 -15.44
CA ASN A 69 -2.47 7.96 -15.40
C ASN A 69 -1.34 7.64 -16.38
N TRP A 70 -1.14 6.37 -16.76
CA TRP A 70 -0.08 5.97 -17.68
C TRP A 70 -0.60 5.93 -19.12
N GLU A 71 -1.69 5.19 -19.35
CA GLU A 71 -2.25 4.87 -20.67
C GLU A 71 -3.45 5.75 -21.08
N GLY A 72 -4.04 6.48 -20.13
CA GLY A 72 -5.23 7.28 -20.38
C GLY A 72 -4.98 8.51 -21.27
N SER A 73 -6.06 9.18 -21.66
CA SER A 73 -5.97 10.46 -22.36
C SER A 73 -5.49 11.58 -21.41
N ASP A 74 -5.01 12.71 -21.93
CA ASP A 74 -4.60 13.84 -21.09
C ASP A 74 -5.73 14.36 -20.18
N SER A 75 -6.99 14.31 -20.66
CA SER A 75 -8.15 14.68 -19.85
C SER A 75 -8.41 13.66 -18.75
N SER A 76 -8.29 12.36 -19.03
CA SER A 76 -8.40 11.29 -18.02
C SER A 76 -7.28 11.40 -16.97
N LYS A 77 -6.03 11.62 -17.40
CA LYS A 77 -4.88 11.87 -16.52
C LYS A 77 -5.13 13.05 -15.57
N ALA A 78 -5.64 14.16 -16.10
CA ALA A 78 -5.98 15.33 -15.29
C ALA A 78 -7.16 15.06 -14.32
N ARG A 79 -8.16 14.29 -14.76
CA ARG A 79 -9.33 13.90 -13.95
C ARG A 79 -8.92 13.00 -12.78
N ILE A 80 -8.09 11.99 -13.02
CA ILE A 80 -7.55 11.11 -11.98
C ILE A 80 -6.85 11.93 -10.89
N ARG A 81 -5.86 12.74 -11.28
CA ARG A 81 -5.03 13.48 -10.31
C ARG A 81 -5.81 14.54 -9.52
N ARG A 82 -6.85 15.13 -10.09
CA ARG A 82 -7.59 16.24 -9.46
C ARG A 82 -8.85 15.81 -8.71
N HIS A 83 -9.47 14.70 -9.10
CA HIS A 83 -10.77 14.30 -8.57
C HIS A 83 -10.73 12.88 -8.01
N ARG A 84 -10.58 11.87 -8.88
CA ARG A 84 -10.74 10.46 -8.50
C ARG A 84 -9.76 10.03 -7.41
N TYR A 85 -8.53 10.53 -7.45
CA TYR A 85 -7.52 10.18 -6.46
C TYR A 85 -7.82 10.73 -5.06
N ASN A 86 -8.60 11.81 -4.94
CA ASN A 86 -9.00 12.32 -3.62
C ASN A 86 -9.93 11.32 -2.89
N THR A 87 -10.89 10.73 -3.62
CA THR A 87 -11.74 9.66 -3.11
C THR A 87 -10.91 8.47 -2.64
N LEU A 88 -9.91 8.07 -3.43
CA LEU A 88 -9.00 6.98 -3.10
C LEU A 88 -8.26 7.24 -1.77
N ILE A 89 -7.72 8.45 -1.59
CA ILE A 89 -7.03 8.85 -0.34
C ILE A 89 -7.99 8.81 0.84
N ALA A 90 -9.21 9.34 0.69
CA ALA A 90 -10.17 9.39 1.78
C ALA A 90 -10.56 7.99 2.27
N VAL A 91 -10.85 7.08 1.35
CA VAL A 91 -11.13 5.68 1.67
C VAL A 91 -9.90 4.99 2.29
N ALA A 92 -8.70 5.20 1.73
CA ALA A 92 -7.45 4.65 2.28
C ALA A 92 -7.22 5.09 3.74
N ARG A 93 -7.41 6.38 4.04
CA ARG A 93 -7.32 6.92 5.41
C ARG A 93 -8.37 6.33 6.33
N SER A 94 -9.59 6.08 5.83
CA SER A 94 -10.64 5.43 6.63
C SER A 94 -10.24 4.00 7.03
N LEU A 95 -9.61 3.25 6.13
CA LEU A 95 -9.12 1.89 6.39
C LEU A 95 -7.88 1.89 7.29
N GLN A 96 -7.02 2.91 7.25
CA GLN A 96 -5.87 3.02 8.16
C GLN A 96 -6.27 3.21 9.63
N ARG A 97 -7.45 3.81 9.90
CA ARG A 97 -7.95 3.99 11.27
C ARG A 97 -8.19 2.66 11.98
N THR A 98 -8.51 1.58 11.25
CA THR A 98 -8.53 0.23 11.79
C THR A 98 -7.11 -0.33 11.74
N SER A 99 -6.43 -0.41 12.90
CA SER A 99 -5.00 -0.74 13.08
C SER A 99 -4.44 -1.66 11.98
N ALA A 100 -3.66 -1.10 11.06
CA ALA A 100 -3.01 -1.82 9.97
C ALA A 100 -1.69 -2.45 10.44
N THR A 101 -1.79 -3.31 11.45
CA THR A 101 -0.64 -3.93 12.12
C THR A 101 -0.76 -5.45 12.11
N HIS A 102 0.35 -6.13 11.81
CA HIS A 102 0.37 -7.58 11.91
C HIS A 102 0.14 -8.07 13.34
N GLN A 103 -0.28 -9.34 13.45
CA GLN A 103 -0.14 -10.05 14.71
C GLN A 103 1.33 -10.09 15.12
N ASP A 104 1.58 -10.14 16.42
CA ASP A 104 2.89 -10.42 16.93
C ASP A 104 3.33 -11.86 16.60
N PHE A 105 3.97 -12.01 15.44
CA PHE A 105 4.51 -13.27 14.97
C PHE A 105 5.73 -13.74 15.78
N SER A 106 6.35 -12.87 16.57
CA SER A 106 7.44 -13.27 17.45
C SER A 106 6.95 -14.18 18.59
N LEU A 107 5.67 -14.07 18.94
CA LEU A 107 5.02 -14.89 19.99
C LEU A 107 4.42 -16.20 19.44
N LEU A 108 4.35 -16.38 18.12
CA LEU A 108 3.84 -17.61 17.54
C LEU A 108 4.90 -18.71 17.59
N ASN A 109 4.72 -19.66 18.50
CA ASN A 109 5.61 -20.81 18.66
C ASN A 109 5.16 -22.03 17.84
N ASP A 110 3.89 -22.07 17.44
CA ASP A 110 3.25 -23.21 16.78
C ASP A 110 2.41 -22.74 15.58
N GLU A 111 2.43 -23.51 14.50
CA GLU A 111 1.65 -23.28 13.28
C GLU A 111 0.14 -23.30 13.54
N SER A 112 -0.33 -24.09 14.50
CA SER A 112 -1.74 -24.17 14.89
C SER A 112 -2.32 -22.83 15.38
N MET A 113 -1.46 -21.92 15.82
CA MET A 113 -1.84 -20.57 16.24
C MET A 113 -1.79 -19.56 15.07
N PHE A 114 -1.33 -19.96 13.89
CA PHE A 114 -1.18 -19.10 12.74
C PHE A 114 -2.49 -18.96 11.96
N GLU A 115 -3.14 -17.81 12.12
CA GLU A 115 -4.34 -17.44 11.35
C GLU A 115 -3.96 -16.94 9.95
N TRP A 116 -3.67 -17.87 9.03
CA TRP A 116 -3.17 -17.52 7.70
C TRP A 116 -4.09 -16.56 6.93
N ALA A 117 -5.41 -16.77 6.97
CA ALA A 117 -6.37 -15.88 6.32
C ALA A 117 -6.34 -14.45 6.89
N ARG A 118 -6.17 -14.30 8.21
CA ARG A 118 -6.05 -13.00 8.86
C ARG A 118 -4.75 -12.31 8.48
N PHE A 119 -3.65 -13.06 8.41
CA PHE A 119 -2.38 -12.54 7.90
C PHE A 119 -2.52 -12.02 6.47
N ILE A 120 -3.07 -12.83 5.56
CA ILE A 120 -3.24 -12.44 4.14
C ILE A 120 -4.12 -11.21 4.01
N GLY A 121 -5.24 -11.12 4.73
CA GLY A 121 -6.10 -9.93 4.72
C GLY A 121 -5.36 -8.67 5.17
N MET A 122 -4.60 -8.76 6.27
CA MET A 122 -3.83 -7.63 6.79
C MET A 122 -2.67 -7.23 5.87
N GLU A 123 -1.89 -8.20 5.37
CA GLU A 123 -0.79 -7.95 4.43
C GLU A 123 -1.31 -7.33 3.12
N THR A 124 -2.45 -7.79 2.62
CA THR A 124 -3.12 -7.23 1.43
C THR A 124 -3.49 -5.76 1.66
N LYS A 125 -4.04 -5.44 2.83
CA LYS A 125 -4.38 -4.06 3.22
C LYS A 125 -3.13 -3.17 3.28
N ILE A 126 -2.10 -3.61 3.99
CA ILE A 126 -0.83 -2.87 4.15
C ILE A 126 -0.20 -2.60 2.78
N ARG A 127 -0.07 -3.63 1.93
CA ARG A 127 0.49 -3.49 0.58
C ARG A 127 -0.33 -2.54 -0.29
N THR A 128 -1.66 -2.62 -0.24
CA THR A 128 -2.55 -1.71 -0.98
C THR A 128 -2.32 -0.25 -0.57
N LEU A 129 -2.22 0.02 0.73
CA LEU A 129 -1.93 1.36 1.25
C LEU A 129 -0.55 1.85 0.81
N CYS A 130 0.47 0.97 0.79
CA CYS A 130 1.80 1.30 0.25
C CYS A 130 1.74 1.67 -1.23
N TYR A 131 1.01 0.91 -2.04
CA TYR A 131 0.87 1.21 -3.47
C TYR A 131 0.14 2.54 -3.73
N ILE A 132 -0.90 2.84 -2.94
CA ILE A 132 -1.57 4.13 -2.99
C ILE A 132 -0.57 5.24 -2.67
N TYR A 133 0.17 5.13 -1.57
CA TYR A 133 1.20 6.09 -1.19
C TYR A 133 2.25 6.31 -2.30
N LEU A 134 2.75 5.23 -2.92
CA LEU A 134 3.69 5.32 -4.04
C LEU A 134 3.10 6.04 -5.26
N LEU A 135 1.80 5.87 -5.53
CA LEU A 135 1.13 6.56 -6.62
C LEU A 135 0.99 8.08 -6.36
N ASP A 136 0.74 8.50 -5.11
CA ASP A 136 0.77 9.92 -4.74
C ASP A 136 2.17 10.50 -4.94
N GLY A 137 3.20 9.74 -4.55
CA GLY A 137 4.58 10.10 -4.77
C GLY A 137 4.93 10.23 -6.26
N ALA A 138 4.43 9.33 -7.10
CA ALA A 138 4.59 9.44 -8.54
C ALA A 138 3.95 10.71 -9.11
N PHE A 139 2.75 11.10 -8.65
CA PHE A 139 2.16 12.39 -9.05
C PHE A 139 2.99 13.58 -8.60
N THR A 140 3.60 13.49 -7.42
CA THR A 140 4.51 14.53 -6.91
C THR A 140 5.74 14.66 -7.79
N ILE A 141 6.44 13.55 -8.04
CA ILE A 141 7.71 13.51 -8.77
C ILE A 141 7.52 13.84 -10.26
N PHE A 142 6.53 13.23 -10.91
CA PHE A 142 6.38 13.31 -12.37
C PHE A 142 5.36 14.34 -12.85
N ASN A 143 4.48 14.82 -11.97
CA ASN A 143 3.43 15.77 -12.33
C ASN A 143 3.42 17.05 -11.49
N ASN A 144 4.43 17.26 -10.63
CA ASN A 144 4.57 18.44 -9.77
C ASN A 144 3.29 18.75 -8.96
N THR A 145 2.55 17.71 -8.57
CA THR A 145 1.44 17.90 -7.63
C THR A 145 2.00 17.95 -6.22
N PRO A 146 1.46 18.77 -5.31
CA PRO A 146 1.81 18.66 -3.90
C PRO A 146 1.53 17.23 -3.38
N PRO A 147 2.39 16.67 -2.51
CA PRO A 147 2.10 15.39 -1.86
C PRO A 147 0.83 15.52 -1.04
N ARG A 148 -0.08 14.58 -1.19
CA ARG A 148 -1.37 14.53 -0.47
C ARG A 148 -1.35 13.52 0.67
N ILE A 149 -0.43 12.56 0.64
CA ILE A 149 -0.16 11.62 1.73
C ILE A 149 1.24 11.91 2.26
N VAL A 150 1.35 12.31 3.52
CA VAL A 150 2.66 12.49 4.16
C VAL A 150 3.18 11.16 4.69
N ILE A 151 4.49 10.95 4.69
CA ILE A 151 5.07 9.67 5.17
C ILE A 151 4.71 9.36 6.62
N PHE A 152 4.47 10.37 7.46
CA PHE A 152 4.03 10.17 8.85
C PHE A 152 2.64 9.53 8.95
N GLU A 153 1.84 9.51 7.88
CA GLU A 153 0.60 8.72 7.81
C GLU A 153 0.90 7.22 7.64
N MET A 154 2.12 6.85 7.24
CA MET A 154 2.52 5.47 6.99
C MET A 154 2.90 4.70 8.27
N GLN A 155 1.99 4.72 9.26
CA GLN A 155 2.16 4.08 10.58
C GLN A 155 1.88 2.57 10.60
N MET A 156 1.52 1.99 9.46
CA MET A 156 1.30 0.56 9.31
C MET A 156 2.61 -0.24 9.43
N SER A 157 2.48 -1.54 9.75
CA SER A 157 3.63 -2.45 9.79
C SER A 157 4.36 -2.50 8.45
N LEU A 158 5.64 -2.89 8.49
CA LEU A 158 6.39 -3.23 7.27
C LEU A 158 5.72 -4.37 6.51
N THR A 159 5.71 -4.29 5.18
CA THR A 159 5.26 -5.40 4.34
C THR A 159 6.20 -6.58 4.52
N SER A 160 5.66 -7.78 4.61
CA SER A 160 6.44 -9.00 4.63
C SER A 160 7.16 -9.24 3.28
N PRO A 161 8.15 -10.14 3.20
CA PRO A 161 8.79 -10.51 1.93
C PRO A 161 7.77 -11.10 0.96
N ASP A 162 7.94 -10.89 -0.34
CA ASP A 162 6.97 -11.32 -1.35
C ASP A 162 6.71 -12.83 -1.30
N GLU A 163 7.74 -13.62 -0.97
CA GLU A 163 7.65 -15.07 -0.84
C GLU A 163 6.68 -15.50 0.28
N THR A 164 6.59 -14.73 1.37
CA THR A 164 5.63 -15.02 2.44
C THR A 164 4.19 -14.76 2.00
N PHE A 165 3.96 -13.69 1.22
CA PHE A 165 2.64 -13.33 0.73
C PHE A 165 2.19 -14.23 -0.44
N GLN A 166 3.15 -14.68 -1.25
CA GLN A 166 2.92 -15.58 -2.40
C GLN A 166 2.93 -17.06 -2.03
N ALA A 167 3.22 -17.41 -0.77
CA ALA A 167 3.18 -18.78 -0.30
C ALA A 167 1.82 -19.44 -0.63
N VAL A 168 1.85 -20.67 -1.10
CA VAL A 168 0.63 -21.38 -1.55
C VAL A 168 -0.02 -22.19 -0.44
N THR A 169 0.62 -22.28 0.72
CA THR A 169 0.10 -22.96 1.91
C THR A 169 0.37 -22.15 3.19
N ALA A 170 -0.48 -22.34 4.19
CA ALA A 170 -0.29 -21.77 5.53
C ALA A 170 1.06 -22.19 6.14
N THR A 171 1.43 -23.45 5.99
CA THR A 171 2.69 -24.03 6.51
C THR A 171 3.92 -23.35 5.91
N GLU A 172 3.92 -23.15 4.58
CA GLU A 172 5.00 -22.46 3.89
C GLU A 172 5.10 -21.00 4.33
N CYS A 173 3.96 -20.30 4.36
CA CYS A 173 3.87 -18.91 4.81
C CYS A 173 4.42 -18.75 6.23
N PHE A 174 3.94 -19.59 7.16
CA PHE A 174 4.40 -19.61 8.55
C PHE A 174 5.90 -19.87 8.65
N SER A 175 6.42 -20.85 7.92
CA SER A 175 7.83 -21.20 7.92
C SER A 175 8.72 -20.05 7.42
N LEU A 176 8.27 -19.30 6.41
CA LEU A 176 8.98 -18.13 5.89
C LEU A 176 8.90 -16.96 6.89
N LEU A 177 7.73 -16.70 7.48
CA LEU A 177 7.56 -15.66 8.51
C LEU A 177 8.45 -15.94 9.73
N LYS A 178 8.54 -17.19 10.19
CA LYS A 178 9.42 -17.58 11.31
C LYS A 178 10.90 -17.36 11.03
N LYS A 179 11.32 -17.36 9.76
CA LYS A 179 12.70 -17.03 9.36
C LYS A 179 12.91 -15.53 9.28
N TRP A 180 11.93 -14.79 8.78
CA TRP A 180 12.05 -13.34 8.54
C TRP A 180 11.83 -12.48 9.78
N VAL A 181 10.80 -12.75 10.59
CA VAL A 181 10.47 -11.91 11.76
C VAL A 181 11.66 -11.70 12.71
N PRO A 182 12.49 -12.72 13.03
CA PRO A 182 13.68 -12.51 13.87
C PRO A 182 14.77 -11.63 13.25
N THR A 183 14.75 -11.39 11.94
CA THR A 183 15.75 -10.53 11.28
C THR A 183 15.36 -9.06 11.30
N ILE A 184 14.12 -8.73 11.70
CA ILE A 184 13.60 -7.38 11.82
C ILE A 184 13.70 -6.90 13.27
N PRO A 185 14.58 -5.94 13.60
CA PRO A 185 14.67 -5.37 14.93
C PRO A 185 13.34 -4.75 15.35
N ARG A 186 12.89 -5.08 16.57
CA ARG A 186 11.63 -4.57 17.14
C ARG A 186 10.44 -4.69 16.18
N TYR A 187 10.31 -5.84 15.50
CA TYR A 187 9.28 -6.12 14.48
C TYR A 187 7.90 -5.46 14.74
N ASN A 188 7.32 -5.63 15.93
CA ASN A 188 5.98 -5.12 16.25
C ASN A 188 5.88 -3.60 16.39
N GLN A 189 7.00 -2.92 16.56
CA GLN A 189 7.09 -1.46 16.68
C GLN A 189 7.60 -0.81 15.39
N CYS A 190 8.00 -1.61 14.39
CA CYS A 190 8.55 -1.10 13.15
C CYS A 190 7.44 -0.81 12.15
N SER A 191 7.18 0.48 11.93
CA SER A 191 6.36 0.98 10.83
C SER A 191 7.22 1.47 9.67
N ILE A 192 6.60 1.74 8.52
CA ILE A 192 7.30 2.37 7.39
C ILE A 192 7.80 3.77 7.79
N ALA A 193 7.00 4.52 8.53
CA ALA A 193 7.39 5.83 9.05
C ALA A 193 8.62 5.73 9.98
N SER A 194 8.61 4.82 10.97
CA SER A 194 9.74 4.67 11.90
C SER A 194 11.00 4.13 11.21
N ALA A 195 10.84 3.30 10.18
CA ALA A 195 11.96 2.82 9.37
C ALA A 195 12.60 3.97 8.57
N LEU A 196 11.82 4.91 8.04
CA LEU A 196 12.36 6.11 7.41
C LEU A 196 13.05 7.02 8.43
N GLU A 197 12.44 7.27 9.60
CA GLU A 197 13.08 8.04 10.67
C GLU A 197 14.43 7.43 11.05
N THR A 198 14.49 6.10 11.13
CA THR A 198 15.75 5.37 11.35
C THR A 198 16.74 5.62 10.21
N LEU A 199 16.30 5.53 8.95
CA LEU A 199 17.15 5.77 7.77
C LEU A 199 17.73 7.18 7.72
N CYS A 200 17.00 8.17 8.25
CA CYS A 200 17.42 9.57 8.30
C CYS A 200 18.46 9.87 9.40
N LYS A 201 18.76 8.91 10.29
CA LYS A 201 19.80 9.09 11.32
C LYS A 201 21.18 9.26 10.68
N PRO A 202 22.04 10.13 11.23
CA PRO A 202 23.38 10.37 10.68
C PRO A 202 24.30 9.13 10.79
N VAL A 203 24.07 8.28 11.79
CA VAL A 203 24.82 7.05 12.01
C VAL A 203 23.83 5.95 12.39
N LEU A 204 23.84 4.87 11.60
CA LEU A 204 23.09 3.65 11.88
C LEU A 204 23.97 2.66 12.64
N ASP A 205 23.42 2.09 13.72
CA ASP A 205 24.03 0.95 14.41
C ASP A 205 23.90 -0.35 13.59
N ILE A 206 24.41 -1.46 14.13
CA ILE A 206 24.42 -2.75 13.43
C ILE A 206 23.00 -3.32 13.29
N GLU A 207 22.15 -3.16 14.29
CA GLU A 207 20.77 -3.64 14.26
C GLU A 207 19.94 -2.85 13.25
N GLU A 208 20.08 -1.52 13.26
CA GLU A 208 19.44 -0.60 12.32
C GLU A 208 19.89 -0.87 10.89
N ARG A 209 21.18 -1.18 10.64
CA ARG A 209 21.63 -1.62 9.31
C ARG A 209 21.01 -2.94 8.90
N SER A 210 20.88 -3.88 9.83
CA SER A 210 20.27 -5.19 9.57
C SER A 210 18.82 -5.06 9.13
N LEU A 211 18.07 -4.10 9.69
CA LEU A 211 16.70 -3.79 9.26
C LEU A 211 16.62 -3.58 7.74
N PHE A 212 17.45 -2.69 7.18
CA PHE A 212 17.45 -2.36 5.75
C PHE A 212 17.93 -3.49 4.84
N THR A 213 18.79 -4.39 5.34
CA THR A 213 19.22 -5.56 4.56
C THR A 213 18.15 -6.65 4.44
N ASN A 214 17.13 -6.63 5.32
CA ASN A 214 16.10 -7.66 5.40
C ASN A 214 14.69 -7.16 4.99
N MET A 215 14.59 -5.92 4.52
CA MET A 215 13.32 -5.37 4.04
C MET A 215 13.09 -5.63 2.56
N GLY A 216 11.83 -5.89 2.20
CA GLY A 216 11.41 -6.01 0.81
C GLY A 216 11.50 -4.69 0.03
N ILE A 217 11.51 -4.82 -1.30
CA ILE A 217 11.60 -3.68 -2.24
C ILE A 217 10.48 -2.66 -2.00
N LEU A 218 9.26 -3.11 -1.69
CA LEU A 218 8.12 -2.24 -1.47
C LEU A 218 8.32 -1.29 -0.27
N ASN A 219 8.86 -1.80 0.84
CA ASN A 219 9.22 -0.97 2.00
C ASN A 219 10.31 0.05 1.62
N MET A 220 11.39 -0.42 0.97
CA MET A 220 12.51 0.44 0.56
C MET A 220 12.06 1.54 -0.40
N PHE A 221 11.22 1.20 -1.38
CA PHE A 221 10.73 2.16 -2.35
C PHE A 221 9.77 3.19 -1.72
N SER A 222 8.97 2.77 -0.74
CA SER A 222 8.13 3.68 0.04
C SER A 222 8.99 4.70 0.82
N MET A 223 10.06 4.26 1.48
CA MET A 223 10.96 5.18 2.20
C MET A 223 11.69 6.14 1.26
N ILE A 224 12.21 5.66 0.13
CA ILE A 224 12.87 6.51 -0.87
C ILE A 224 11.89 7.54 -1.44
N THR A 225 10.65 7.14 -1.70
CA THR A 225 9.58 8.05 -2.13
C THR A 225 9.29 9.11 -1.06
N GLY A 226 9.30 8.74 0.22
CA GLY A 226 9.20 9.68 1.33
C GLY A 226 10.29 10.74 1.30
N MET A 227 11.56 10.33 1.18
CA MET A 227 12.69 11.26 1.08
C MET A 227 12.61 12.17 -0.15
N ALA A 228 12.09 11.66 -1.27
CA ALA A 228 11.99 12.42 -2.52
C ALA A 228 10.84 13.43 -2.52
N THR A 229 9.78 13.18 -1.75
CA THR A 229 8.56 13.99 -1.72
C THR A 229 8.46 14.90 -0.50
N SER A 230 9.27 14.66 0.54
CA SER A 230 9.42 15.57 1.69
C SER A 230 10.16 16.85 1.28
N THR A 231 9.46 17.98 1.34
CA THR A 231 10.02 19.30 0.99
C THR A 231 10.99 19.88 2.03
N ASP A 232 11.00 19.35 3.25
CA ASP A 232 11.85 19.82 4.37
C ASP A 232 12.70 18.68 4.94
N TYR A 233 13.88 18.46 4.36
CA TYR A 233 14.92 17.59 4.93
C TYR A 233 15.28 18.00 6.39
N ASP A 234 15.23 19.30 6.70
CA ASP A 234 15.51 19.84 8.04
C ASP A 234 14.42 19.50 9.08
N SER A 235 13.17 19.29 8.64
CA SER A 235 12.07 18.89 9.54
C SER A 235 12.15 17.41 9.94
N MET A 236 12.67 16.56 9.05
CA MET A 236 12.87 15.13 9.34
C MET A 236 14.02 14.91 10.32
N LEU A 237 15.04 15.77 10.28
CA LEU A 237 16.18 15.75 11.21
C LEU A 237 15.85 16.31 12.60
N THR A 238 14.80 17.14 12.74
CA THR A 238 14.40 17.72 14.03
C THR A 238 13.53 16.79 14.89
N HIS A 239 13.00 15.72 14.29
CA HIS A 239 12.20 14.69 14.98
C HIS A 239 12.91 13.33 15.11
N ALA A 240 14.11 13.16 14.55
CA ALA A 240 14.98 12.00 14.69
C ALA A 240 15.95 12.13 15.89
#